data_AF-A0ABD0J7D7-F1
#
_entry.id   AF-A0ABD0J7D7-F1
#
_cell.length_a   1.000
_cell.length_b   1.000
_cell.length_c   1.000
_cell.angle_alpha   90.00
_cell.angle_beta   90.00
_cell.angle_gamma   90.00
#
_symmetry.space_group_name_H-M   'P 1'
#
loop_
_entity.id
_entity.type
_entity.pdbx_description
1 polymer ?
#
loop_
_entity_poly.entity_id
_entity_poly.type
_entity_poly.pdbx_seq_one_letter_code
_entity_poly.pdbx_strand_id
1 'polypeptide(L)'
;ESSRDKLAICKGTICPKNTKKLAGYIALDLGENNGTTVKVYYVPLLANLEGPRYAGERVEFYLAFTLENGYEAYSVKLLHKYQCNRCPIKVEMTSEQDEVVCGSCGGVVTKGRQRVEASEDIACEQGSEPDFP
;
A
#
# COMPACT_ATOMS: atom_id res chain seq x y z
N GLU A 1 -10.04 -30.41 1.26
CA GLU A 1 -10.66 -29.07 1.39
C GLU A 1 -10.98 -28.54 0.01
N SER A 2 -12.15 -27.95 -0.18
CA SER A 2 -12.56 -27.32 -1.44
C SER A 2 -11.72 -26.06 -1.63
N SER A 3 -10.78 -26.05 -2.58
CA SER A 3 -10.05 -24.85 -2.99
C SER A 3 -11.03 -23.92 -3.70
N ARG A 4 -11.82 -23.17 -2.93
CA ARG A 4 -12.35 -21.91 -3.44
C ARG A 4 -11.15 -21.00 -3.58
N ASP A 5 -10.75 -20.79 -4.83
CA ASP A 5 -9.50 -20.15 -5.21
C ASP A 5 -9.33 -18.82 -4.47
N LYS A 6 -8.25 -18.72 -3.71
CA LYS A 6 -7.85 -17.44 -3.10
C LYS A 6 -7.47 -16.52 -4.24
N LEU A 7 -8.15 -15.38 -4.38
CA LEU A 7 -7.78 -14.37 -5.37
C LEU A 7 -6.32 -13.98 -5.16
N ALA A 8 -5.57 -13.85 -6.26
CA ALA A 8 -4.16 -13.47 -6.18
C ALA A 8 -4.02 -12.05 -5.66
N ILE A 9 -3.15 -11.83 -4.66
CA ILE A 9 -2.73 -10.50 -4.25
C ILE A 9 -1.66 -10.01 -5.21
N CYS A 10 -1.93 -8.87 -5.84
CA CYS A 10 -1.05 -8.22 -6.79
C CYS A 10 -0.60 -6.85 -6.27
N LYS A 11 0.45 -6.33 -6.90
CA LYS A 11 0.95 -4.97 -6.68
C LYS A 11 0.84 -4.14 -7.94
N GLY A 12 0.72 -2.84 -7.78
CA GLY A 12 0.71 -1.93 -8.91
C GLY A 12 0.81 -0.47 -8.50
N THR A 13 0.71 0.39 -9.50
CA THR A 13 0.84 1.85 -9.34
C THR A 13 -0.41 2.53 -9.89
N ILE A 14 -1.04 3.41 -9.09
CA ILE A 14 -2.23 4.16 -9.54
C ILE A 14 -1.85 5.06 -10.73
N CYS A 15 -2.56 4.93 -11.84
CA CYS A 15 -2.31 5.71 -13.05
C CYS A 15 -2.80 7.17 -12.91
N PRO A 16 -2.04 8.15 -13.44
CA PRO A 16 -2.54 9.50 -13.63
C PRO A 16 -3.54 9.56 -14.82
N LYS A 17 -4.59 10.40 -14.79
CA LYS A 17 -5.04 11.26 -13.68
C LYS A 17 -6.10 10.55 -12.84
N ASN A 18 -5.86 10.39 -11.55
CA ASN A 18 -6.79 9.79 -10.59
C ASN A 18 -7.83 10.80 -10.05
N THR A 19 -8.56 11.47 -10.94
CA THR A 19 -9.50 12.55 -10.58
C THR A 19 -10.95 12.11 -10.55
N LYS A 20 -11.30 11.00 -11.20
CA LYS A 20 -12.65 10.45 -11.22
C LYS A 20 -12.86 9.57 -10.00
N LYS A 21 -13.93 9.83 -9.24
CA LYS A 21 -14.25 9.07 -8.02
C LYS A 21 -14.63 7.61 -8.27
N LEU A 22 -15.27 7.34 -9.42
CA LEU A 22 -15.87 6.03 -9.72
C LEU A 22 -15.12 5.24 -10.81
N ALA A 23 -14.01 5.75 -11.33
CA ALA A 23 -13.28 5.07 -12.39
C ALA A 23 -11.81 5.46 -12.35
N GLY A 24 -10.97 4.54 -11.88
CA GLY A 24 -9.53 4.65 -11.86
C GLY A 24 -8.88 3.44 -12.52
N TYR A 25 -7.57 3.55 -12.76
CA TYR A 25 -6.77 2.44 -13.28
C TYR A 25 -5.48 2.30 -12.49
N ILE A 26 -5.05 1.05 -12.30
CA ILE A 26 -3.78 0.68 -11.70
C ILE A 26 -2.93 0.02 -12.79
N ALA A 27 -1.69 0.45 -12.93
CA ALA A 27 -0.69 -0.24 -13.72
C ALA A 27 -0.19 -1.45 -12.92
N LEU A 28 -0.50 -2.66 -13.39
CA LEU A 28 -0.13 -3.92 -12.74
C LEU A 28 1.37 -4.20 -12.90
N ASP A 29 2.02 -4.59 -11.81
CA ASP A 29 3.40 -5.04 -11.85
C ASP A 29 3.48 -6.46 -12.44
N LEU A 30 4.08 -6.58 -13.62
CA LEU A 30 4.24 -7.86 -14.31
C LEU A 30 5.68 -8.40 -14.30
N GLY A 31 6.55 -7.89 -13.42
CA GLY A 31 7.96 -8.26 -13.39
C GLY A 31 8.73 -7.77 -14.63
N GLU A 32 9.74 -8.52 -15.07
CA GLU A 32 10.52 -8.23 -16.28
C GLU A 32 9.70 -8.48 -17.55
N ASN A 33 8.73 -7.59 -17.83
CA ASN A 33 7.97 -7.62 -19.06
C ASN A 33 8.25 -6.36 -19.88
N ASN A 34 8.61 -6.59 -21.15
CA ASN A 34 9.13 -5.64 -22.14
C ASN A 34 8.16 -4.48 -22.49
N GLY A 35 7.91 -3.57 -21.54
CA GLY A 35 7.22 -2.30 -21.79
C GLY A 35 5.69 -2.39 -21.93
N THR A 36 5.08 -3.56 -21.73
CA THR A 36 3.61 -3.70 -21.78
C THR A 36 3.01 -3.47 -20.40
N THR A 37 2.28 -2.35 -20.25
CA THR A 37 1.53 -2.05 -19.02
C THR A 37 0.12 -2.61 -19.09
N VAL A 38 -0.18 -3.60 -18.24
CA VAL A 38 -1.57 -4.04 -18.04
C VAL A 38 -2.27 -3.07 -17.09
N LYS A 39 -3.41 -2.55 -17.52
CA LYS A 39 -4.25 -1.66 -16.72
C LYS A 39 -5.36 -2.47 -16.06
N VAL A 40 -5.51 -2.28 -14.75
CA VAL A 40 -6.53 -2.91 -13.93
C VAL A 40 -7.50 -1.83 -13.48
N TYR A 41 -8.78 -2.00 -13.77
CA TYR A 41 -9.83 -1.09 -13.34
C TYR A 41 -10.00 -1.15 -11.83
N TYR A 42 -10.26 -0.01 -11.20
CA TYR A 42 -10.68 0.05 -9.81
C TYR A 42 -11.59 1.25 -9.56
N VAL A 43 -12.27 1.25 -8.42
CA VAL A 43 -13.16 2.34 -7.99
C VAL A 43 -12.48 3.13 -6.87
N PRO A 44 -11.91 4.33 -7.13
CA PRO A 44 -11.16 5.09 -6.13
C PRO A 44 -11.93 5.41 -4.86
N LEU A 45 -13.21 5.77 -4.98
CA LEU A 45 -14.10 6.08 -3.87
C LEU A 45 -14.28 4.89 -2.92
N LEU A 46 -14.41 3.67 -3.44
CA LEU A 46 -14.56 2.47 -2.61
C LEU A 46 -13.26 2.11 -1.87
N ALA A 47 -12.12 2.50 -2.43
CA ALA A 47 -10.81 2.31 -1.82
C ALA A 47 -10.42 3.45 -0.85
N ASN A 48 -11.18 4.55 -0.78
CA ASN A 48 -10.76 5.82 -0.15
C ASN A 48 -9.42 6.37 -0.71
N LEU A 49 -9.17 6.13 -2.00
CA LEU A 49 -7.97 6.54 -2.73
C LEU A 49 -8.31 7.47 -3.90
N GLU A 50 -9.33 8.31 -3.76
CA GLU A 50 -9.70 9.30 -4.76
C GLU A 50 -8.83 10.57 -4.71
N GLY A 51 -8.56 11.13 -5.88
CA GLY A 51 -7.90 12.42 -6.03
C GLY A 51 -6.46 12.33 -6.51
N PRO A 52 -5.92 13.46 -7.00
CA PRO A 52 -4.61 13.51 -7.65
C PRO A 52 -3.45 13.17 -6.72
N ARG A 53 -3.61 13.34 -5.40
CA ARG A 53 -2.57 13.01 -4.40
C ARG A 53 -2.18 11.53 -4.38
N TYR A 54 -3.06 10.65 -4.86
CA TYR A 54 -2.80 9.21 -4.94
C TYR A 54 -2.31 8.77 -6.32
N ALA A 55 -2.22 9.67 -7.30
CA ALA A 55 -1.66 9.32 -8.59
C ALA A 55 -0.17 8.99 -8.44
N GLY A 56 0.27 7.86 -8.97
CA GLY A 56 1.64 7.36 -8.81
C GLY A 56 1.89 6.61 -7.50
N GLU A 57 0.90 6.53 -6.59
CA GLU A 57 1.05 5.77 -5.36
C GLU A 57 1.00 4.26 -5.61
N ARG A 58 1.71 3.53 -4.75
CA ARG A 58 1.89 2.08 -4.79
C ARG A 58 0.78 1.41 -4.00
N VAL A 59 0.17 0.38 -4.57
CA VAL A 59 -0.99 -0.31 -3.98
C VAL A 59 -0.86 -1.82 -4.04
N GLU A 60 -1.48 -2.48 -3.07
CA GLU A 60 -1.85 -3.90 -3.14
C GLU A 60 -3.36 -4.05 -3.37
N PHE A 61 -3.74 -5.13 -4.03
CA PHE A 61 -5.14 -5.44 -4.31
C PHE A 61 -5.31 -6.92 -4.67
N TYR A 62 -6.52 -7.42 -4.55
CA TYR A 62 -6.92 -8.70 -5.14
C TYR A 62 -7.27 -8.50 -6.61
N LEU A 63 -6.65 -9.28 -7.50
CA LEU A 63 -6.96 -9.24 -8.93
C LEU A 63 -8.12 -10.19 -9.26
N ALA A 64 -9.09 -9.68 -9.99
CA ALA A 64 -10.20 -10.44 -10.54
C ALA A 64 -10.48 -10.03 -11.99
N PHE A 65 -11.44 -10.72 -12.62
CA PHE A 65 -11.88 -10.45 -13.99
C PHE A 65 -13.40 -10.31 -14.05
N THR A 66 -13.89 -9.25 -14.66
CA THR A 66 -15.32 -8.99 -14.91
C THR A 66 -15.57 -8.78 -16.40
N LEU A 67 -16.76 -9.12 -16.89
CA LEU A 67 -17.12 -8.92 -18.31
C LEU A 67 -17.22 -7.44 -18.69
N GLU A 68 -17.57 -6.58 -17.72
CA GLU A 68 -17.73 -5.15 -17.94
C GLU A 68 -16.37 -4.43 -18.05
N ASN A 69 -15.44 -4.73 -17.14
CA ASN A 69 -14.19 -3.97 -16.99
C ASN A 69 -12.93 -4.73 -17.42
N GLY A 70 -13.03 -6.03 -17.67
CA GLY A 70 -11.87 -6.90 -17.84
C GLY A 70 -11.18 -7.11 -16.49
N TYR A 71 -9.89 -6.79 -16.39
CA TYR A 71 -9.17 -6.89 -15.11
C TYR A 71 -9.65 -5.84 -14.12
N GLU A 72 -10.05 -6.30 -12.93
CA GLU A 72 -10.61 -5.46 -11.87
C GLU A 72 -9.90 -5.72 -10.53
N ALA A 73 -9.61 -4.64 -9.81
CA ALA A 73 -8.92 -4.68 -8.53
C ALA A 73 -9.90 -4.48 -7.36
N TYR A 74 -9.87 -5.42 -6.42
CA TYR A 74 -10.69 -5.41 -5.21
C TYR A 74 -9.85 -5.21 -3.95
N SER A 75 -10.48 -4.61 -2.93
CA SER A 75 -9.85 -4.29 -1.64
C SER A 75 -8.50 -3.56 -1.77
N VAL A 76 -8.45 -2.58 -2.68
CA VAL A 76 -7.25 -1.80 -2.99
C VAL A 76 -6.80 -1.01 -1.76
N LYS A 77 -5.52 -1.12 -1.40
CA LYS A 77 -4.90 -0.40 -0.27
C LYS A 77 -3.52 0.09 -0.64
N LEU A 78 -3.07 1.17 0.00
CA LEU A 78 -1.68 1.62 -0.12
C LEU A 78 -0.73 0.53 0.36
N LEU A 79 0.29 0.27 -0.45
CA LEU A 79 1.30 -0.74 -0.17
C LEU A 79 2.23 -0.24 0.93
N HIS A 80 2.37 -1.02 2.00
CA HIS A 80 3.21 -0.61 3.13
C HIS A 80 4.69 -0.77 2.82
N LYS A 81 5.50 0.19 3.30
CA LYS A 81 6.95 0.22 3.13
C LYS A 81 7.63 -0.04 4.46
N TYR A 82 8.44 -1.08 4.54
CA TYR A 82 9.16 -1.49 5.74
C TYR A 82 10.63 -1.10 5.65
N GLN A 83 11.21 -0.64 6.76
CA GLN A 83 12.62 -0.25 6.79
C GLN A 83 13.51 -1.50 6.80
N CYS A 84 14.52 -1.54 5.92
CA CYS A 84 15.54 -2.57 6.02
C CYS A 84 16.45 -2.31 7.23
N ASN A 85 16.75 -3.36 8.00
CA ASN A 85 17.63 -3.25 9.17
C ASN A 85 19.13 -3.20 8.82
N ARG A 86 19.49 -3.45 7.55
CA ARG A 86 20.90 -3.48 7.10
C ARG A 86 21.30 -2.29 6.21
N CYS A 87 20.33 -1.56 5.67
CA CYS A 87 20.59 -0.43 4.79
C CYS A 87 19.45 0.60 4.89
N PRO A 88 19.64 1.85 4.43
CA PRO A 88 18.61 2.88 4.57
C PRO A 88 17.38 2.68 3.67
N ILE A 89 17.35 1.65 2.81
CA ILE A 89 16.29 1.43 1.84
C ILE A 89 15.04 0.85 2.50
N LYS A 90 13.88 1.33 2.04
CA LYS A 90 12.57 0.76 2.39
C LYS A 90 12.13 -0.24 1.34
N VAL A 91 11.55 -1.35 1.79
CA VAL A 91 11.05 -2.44 0.94
C VAL A 91 9.54 -2.50 1.01
N GLU A 92 8.91 -2.79 -0.11
CA GLU A 92 7.46 -2.96 -0.20
C GLU A 92 7.06 -4.40 0.09
N MET A 93 6.06 -4.61 0.94
CA MET A 93 5.54 -5.94 1.26
C MET A 93 4.02 -5.94 1.17
N THR A 94 3.46 -6.98 0.55
CA THR A 94 2.00 -7.19 0.55
C THR A 94 1.56 -7.75 1.90
N SER A 95 0.28 -7.64 2.24
CA SER A 95 -0.35 -8.10 3.48
C SER A 95 -0.13 -9.59 3.78
N GLU A 96 0.07 -10.43 2.76
CA GLU A 96 0.35 -11.87 2.90
C GLU A 96 1.82 -12.22 3.12
N GLN A 97 2.75 -11.31 2.84
CA GLN A 97 4.18 -11.58 3.00
C GLN A 97 4.62 -11.31 4.44
N ASP A 98 5.11 -12.30 5.18
CA ASP A 98 5.68 -12.08 6.52
C ASP A 98 7.14 -11.59 6.47
N GLU A 99 7.83 -11.94 5.39
CA GLU A 99 9.21 -11.57 5.14
C GLU A 99 9.49 -11.25 3.66
N VAL A 100 10.47 -10.39 3.41
CA VAL A 100 10.97 -10.09 2.06
C VAL A 100 12.48 -9.86 2.10
N VAL A 101 13.17 -10.23 1.03
CA VAL A 101 14.60 -9.93 0.86
C VAL A 101 14.76 -8.52 0.30
N CYS A 102 15.60 -7.71 0.92
CA CYS A 102 15.97 -6.39 0.41
C CYS A 102 16.80 -6.55 -0.86
N GLY A 103 16.30 -6.04 -1.98
CA GLY A 103 16.96 -6.14 -3.29
C GLY A 103 18.31 -5.42 -3.39
N SER A 104 18.65 -4.54 -2.45
CA SER A 104 19.93 -3.80 -2.48
C SER A 104 21.03 -4.45 -1.65
N CYS A 105 20.72 -4.99 -0.47
CA CYS A 105 21.73 -5.52 0.46
C CYS A 105 21.57 -7.01 0.79
N GLY A 106 20.52 -7.67 0.27
CA GLY A 106 20.21 -9.06 0.54
C GLY A 106 19.72 -9.36 1.97
N GLY A 107 19.50 -8.33 2.80
CA GLY A 107 18.98 -8.49 4.16
C GLY A 107 17.50 -8.88 4.18
N VAL A 108 17.10 -9.76 5.11
CA VAL A 108 15.70 -10.15 5.31
C VAL A 108 14.98 -9.11 6.17
N VAL A 109 13.83 -8.63 5.70
CA VAL A 109 12.93 -7.69 6.40
C VAL A 109 11.68 -8.46 6.82
N THR A 110 11.26 -8.33 8.08
CA THR A 110 10.14 -9.08 8.69
C THR A 110 9.10 -8.12 9.27
N LYS A 111 7.81 -8.42 9.11
CA LYS A 111 6.71 -7.54 9.53
C LYS A 111 6.55 -7.36 11.05
N GLY A 112 7.10 -8.25 11.87
CA GLY A 112 6.90 -8.28 13.32
C GLY A 112 8.00 -7.66 14.18
N ARG A 113 9.06 -7.08 13.60
CA ARG A 113 10.23 -6.57 14.34
C ARG A 113 10.42 -5.06 14.31
N GLN A 114 9.42 -4.29 13.92
CA GLN A 114 9.38 -2.88 14.30
C GLN A 114 8.77 -2.79 15.69
N ARG A 115 9.61 -3.01 16.72
CA ARG A 115 9.28 -2.57 18.08
C ARG A 115 8.98 -1.08 17.93
N VAL A 116 7.73 -0.71 18.16
CA VAL A 116 7.38 0.68 18.43
C VAL A 116 8.18 1.00 19.69
N GLU A 117 9.30 1.70 19.56
CA GLU A 117 9.82 2.48 20.68
C GLU A 117 8.77 3.56 20.91
N ALA A 118 7.81 3.22 21.77
CA ALA A 118 7.01 4.22 22.45
C ALA A 118 8.04 5.10 23.17
N SER A 119 8.21 6.33 22.69
CA SER A 119 8.84 7.38 23.46
C SER A 119 7.99 7.58 24.71
N GLU A 120 8.42 6.97 25.81
CA GLU A 120 8.09 7.43 27.16
C GLU A 120 8.69 8.84 27.36
N ASP A 121 8.08 9.58 28.27
CA ASP A 121 8.48 10.88 28.82
C ASP A 121 8.04 12.12 28.00
N ILE A 122 7.34 13.13 28.54
CA ILE A 122 7.35 13.69 29.90
C ILE A 122 5.95 14.27 30.23
N ALA A 123 5.40 13.88 31.38
CA ALA A 123 4.38 14.66 32.06
C ALA A 123 4.99 15.96 32.60
N CYS A 124 4.41 17.11 32.26
CA CYS A 124 4.60 18.34 33.02
C CYS A 124 3.23 18.86 33.44
N GLU A 125 2.88 18.61 34.70
CA GLU A 125 1.92 19.42 35.43
C GLU A 125 2.47 20.85 35.60
N GLN A 126 1.60 21.84 35.39
CA GLN A 126 1.61 23.23 35.88
C GLN A 126 0.40 23.90 35.19
N GLY A 127 -0.67 24.38 35.85
CA GLY A 127 -0.72 25.09 37.12
C GLY A 127 -0.73 26.60 36.86
N SER A 128 -1.92 27.21 36.69
CA SER A 128 -2.34 28.56 37.14
C SER A 128 -3.48 29.14 36.29
N GLU A 129 -4.55 29.55 36.99
CA GLU A 129 -5.70 30.31 36.49
C GLU A 129 -5.31 31.72 36.00
N PRO A 130 -6.00 32.28 35.01
CA PRO A 130 -5.94 33.72 34.75
C PRO A 130 -7.01 34.48 35.57
N ASP A 131 -6.51 35.35 36.45
CA ASP A 131 -7.24 36.44 37.10
C ASP A 131 -7.59 37.51 36.03
N PHE A 132 -8.87 37.89 35.91
CA PHE A 132 -9.34 38.95 35.02
C PHE A 132 -9.88 40.12 35.86
N PRO A 133 -9.41 41.36 35.66
CA PRO A 133 -10.08 42.56 36.16
C PRO A 133 -11.29 42.96 35.29
#